data_AF-A0A3N7GQU7-F1
#
_entry.id   AF-A0A3N7GQU7-F1
#
_cell.length_a   1.000
_cell.length_b   1.000
_cell.length_c   1.000
_cell.angle_alpha   90.00
_cell.angle_beta   90.00
_cell.angle_gamma   90.00
#
_symmetry.space_group_name_H-M   'P 1'
#
loop_
_entity.id
_entity.type
_entity.pdbx_description
1 polymer ?
#
loop_
_entity_poly.entity_id
_entity_poly.type
_entity_poly.pdbx_seq_one_letter_code
_entity_poly.pdbx_strand_id
1 'polypeptide(L)'
;MKDWLILISEYLGVDVKTLVTVFTTIFVFVAGILINSTVIQIRNFYGRRSHRILSRLNHKDLLCDIYRQGTNYNFFIKQLDINFTSAYNFQYRIMPSLGVFREIGYKSLYNAYFTGPENFLVINKKKRLRAFNALWRAIEYVEHTSATSLIRGKEVIEKQGELNELHNRSNGKAQQLIEQFRLKFTGQLGSNEPLGIFFNEREKIIENWINQKDRISPPNTNSYLVKILELNRKNVELTRRYDIDIKSVELNGHILESCLRYENMSNHIASANGHFNYLFKEYRSTFEKLKVSYRILNNSNFKIR
;
A
#
# COMPACT_ATOMS: atom_id res chain seq x y z
N MET A 1 56.88 -12.51 48.04
CA MET A 1 55.96 -11.39 48.41
C MET A 1 56.44 -10.65 49.65
N LYS A 2 56.79 -11.35 50.74
CA LYS A 2 57.43 -10.73 51.92
C LYS A 2 58.75 -10.00 51.60
N ASP A 3 59.64 -10.63 50.83
CA ASP A 3 60.95 -10.04 50.51
C ASP A 3 60.84 -8.76 49.66
N TRP A 4 59.83 -8.71 48.78
CA TRP A 4 59.55 -7.55 47.95
C TRP A 4 58.92 -6.39 48.75
N LEU A 5 58.09 -6.70 49.74
CA LEU A 5 57.51 -5.71 50.65
C LEU A 5 58.55 -5.10 51.60
N ILE A 6 59.50 -5.91 52.09
CA ILE A 6 60.62 -5.45 52.92
C ILE A 6 61.53 -4.53 52.12
N LEU A 7 61.87 -4.92 50.88
CA LEU A 7 62.72 -4.14 49.99
C LEU A 7 62.12 -2.77 49.62
N ILE A 8 60.80 -2.69 49.45
CA ILE A 8 60.08 -1.42 49.21
C ILE A 8 59.91 -0.61 50.49
N SER A 9 59.72 -1.28 51.63
CA SER A 9 59.68 -0.66 52.96
C SER A 9 60.99 0.06 53.28
N GLU A 10 62.12 -0.60 53.03
CA GLU A 10 63.46 -0.03 53.19
C GLU A 10 63.72 1.12 52.20
N TYR A 11 63.30 0.97 50.93
CA TYR A 11 63.50 2.00 49.90
C TYR A 11 62.65 3.26 50.13
N LEU A 12 61.44 3.13 50.66
CA LEU A 12 60.52 4.26 50.89
C LEU A 12 60.60 4.81 52.33
N GLY A 13 61.30 4.14 53.25
CA GLY A 13 61.38 4.53 54.66
C GLY A 13 60.05 4.40 55.42
N VAL A 14 59.16 3.51 54.96
CA VAL A 14 57.80 3.34 55.50
C VAL A 14 57.67 1.95 56.13
N ASP A 15 57.10 1.85 57.33
CA ASP A 15 56.87 0.56 58.01
C ASP A 15 56.08 -0.42 57.12
N VAL A 16 56.50 -1.68 57.12
CA VAL A 16 55.90 -2.78 56.34
C VAL A 16 54.39 -2.87 56.59
N LYS A 17 53.94 -2.63 57.83
CA LYS A 17 52.50 -2.64 58.19
C LYS A 17 51.72 -1.53 57.47
N THR A 18 52.30 -0.33 57.39
CA THR A 18 51.71 0.80 56.67
C THR A 18 51.64 0.53 55.17
N LEU A 19 52.70 -0.04 54.58
CA LEU A 19 52.70 -0.44 53.16
C LEU A 19 51.64 -1.50 52.85
N VAL A 20 51.53 -2.55 53.67
CA VAL A 20 50.49 -3.58 53.51
C VAL A 20 49.10 -2.96 53.56
N THR A 21 48.87 -2.00 54.45
CA THR A 21 47.59 -1.29 54.56
C THR A 21 47.28 -0.46 53.32
N VAL A 22 48.27 0.28 52.79
CA VAL A 22 48.14 1.06 51.54
C VAL A 22 47.81 0.16 50.35
N PHE A 23 48.58 -0.92 50.14
CA PHE A 23 48.32 -1.86 49.05
C PHE A 23 46.97 -2.56 49.18
N THR A 24 46.58 -2.95 50.40
CA THR A 24 45.27 -3.54 50.65
C THR A 24 44.15 -2.55 50.33
N THR A 25 44.32 -1.27 50.67
CA THR A 25 43.33 -0.22 50.42
C THR A 25 43.18 0.05 48.92
N ILE A 26 44.29 0.15 48.18
CA ILE A 26 44.29 0.28 46.71
C ILE A 26 43.63 -0.95 46.08
N PHE A 27 43.98 -2.15 46.56
CA PHE A 27 43.41 -3.38 46.04
C PHE A 27 41.90 -3.46 46.26
N VAL A 28 41.41 -3.17 47.47
CA VAL A 28 39.97 -3.16 47.78
C VAL A 28 39.25 -2.10 46.95
N PHE A 29 39.84 -0.92 46.74
CA PHE A 29 39.27 0.13 45.90
C PHE A 29 39.15 -0.31 44.43
N VAL A 30 40.22 -0.87 43.85
CA VAL A 30 40.23 -1.40 42.48
C VAL A 30 39.25 -2.56 42.33
N ALA A 31 39.22 -3.49 43.30
CA ALA A 31 38.27 -4.60 43.32
C ALA A 31 36.82 -4.10 43.38
N GLY A 32 36.54 -3.07 44.19
CA GLY A 32 35.22 -2.42 44.26
C GLY A 32 34.78 -1.83 42.90
N ILE A 33 35.68 -1.11 42.22
CA ILE A 33 35.40 -0.58 40.86
C ILE A 33 35.13 -1.72 39.87
N LEU A 34 35.93 -2.80 39.91
CA LEU A 34 35.77 -3.94 39.01
C LEU A 34 34.45 -4.68 39.25
N ILE A 35 34.06 -4.92 40.51
CA ILE A 35 32.79 -5.56 40.85
C ILE A 35 31.62 -4.70 40.35
N ASN A 36 31.63 -3.39 40.62
CA ASN A 36 30.57 -2.49 40.19
C ASN A 36 30.45 -2.45 38.65
N SER A 37 31.59 -2.31 37.96
CA SER A 37 31.63 -2.36 36.49
C SER A 37 31.08 -3.68 35.95
N THR A 38 31.44 -4.81 36.56
CA THR A 38 30.96 -6.14 36.17
C THR A 38 29.45 -6.27 36.33
N VAL A 39 28.89 -5.82 37.46
CA VAL A 39 27.43 -5.83 37.71
C VAL A 39 26.70 -4.98 36.66
N ILE A 40 27.21 -3.79 36.34
CA ILE A 40 26.65 -2.92 35.30
C ILE A 40 26.70 -3.62 33.93
N GLN A 41 27.80 -4.28 33.59
CA GLN A 41 27.92 -5.02 32.32
C GLN A 41 26.94 -6.20 32.24
N ILE A 42 26.74 -6.94 33.32
CA ILE A 42 25.76 -8.03 33.40
C ILE A 42 24.34 -7.49 33.18
N ARG A 43 23.96 -6.42 33.88
CA ARG A 43 22.65 -5.77 33.70
C ARG A 43 22.45 -5.33 32.25
N ASN A 44 23.45 -4.66 31.68
CA ASN A 44 23.40 -4.20 30.30
C ASN A 44 23.32 -5.38 29.30
N PHE A 45 24.00 -6.49 29.57
CA PHE A 45 23.94 -7.70 28.76
C PHE A 45 22.51 -8.27 28.70
N TYR A 46 21.82 -8.40 29.84
CA TYR A 46 20.42 -8.84 29.86
C TYR A 46 19.49 -7.87 29.14
N GLY A 47 19.67 -6.56 29.32
CA GLY A 47 18.92 -5.55 28.58
C GLY A 47 19.08 -5.67 27.06
N ARG A 48 20.33 -5.76 26.58
CA ARG A 48 20.64 -5.97 25.16
C ARG A 48 20.05 -7.28 24.64
N ARG A 49 20.12 -8.38 25.40
CA ARG A 49 19.52 -9.66 25.03
C ARG A 49 18.01 -9.55 24.86
N SER A 50 17.32 -8.91 25.80
CA SER A 50 15.87 -8.68 25.73
C SER A 50 15.48 -7.89 24.47
N HIS A 51 16.16 -6.77 24.21
CA HIS A 51 15.93 -5.96 23.02
C HIS A 51 16.17 -6.72 21.71
N ARG A 52 17.20 -7.58 21.63
CA ARG A 52 17.44 -8.45 20.47
C ARG A 52 16.29 -9.44 20.25
N ILE A 53 15.78 -10.05 21.32
CA ILE A 53 14.64 -11.00 21.25
C ILE A 53 13.38 -10.27 20.75
N LEU A 54 13.05 -9.14 21.36
CA LEU A 54 11.92 -8.29 20.96
C LEU A 54 12.04 -7.86 19.50
N SER A 55 13.20 -7.36 19.09
CA SER A 55 13.48 -6.97 17.70
C SER A 55 13.29 -8.12 16.73
N ARG A 56 13.77 -9.33 17.06
CA ARG A 56 13.63 -10.51 16.21
C ARG A 56 12.19 -10.92 16.01
N LEU A 57 11.38 -10.91 17.07
CA LEU A 57 9.96 -11.25 17.00
C LEU A 57 9.20 -10.22 16.15
N ASN A 58 9.35 -8.93 16.49
CA ASN A 58 8.67 -7.85 15.78
C ASN A 58 9.12 -7.72 14.31
N HIS A 59 10.37 -8.00 13.99
CA HIS A 59 10.84 -8.02 12.59
C HIS A 59 10.17 -9.16 11.80
N LYS A 60 9.96 -10.32 12.43
CA LYS A 60 9.23 -11.43 11.80
C LYS A 60 7.77 -11.05 11.55
N ASP A 61 7.11 -10.43 12.53
CA ASP A 61 5.71 -10.03 12.42
C ASP A 61 5.54 -8.93 11.37
N LEU A 62 6.44 -7.94 11.36
CA LEU A 62 6.50 -6.89 10.34
C LEU A 62 6.63 -7.48 8.93
N LEU A 63 7.48 -8.50 8.73
CA LEU A 63 7.61 -9.18 7.45
C LEU A 63 6.30 -9.84 6.99
N CYS A 64 5.61 -10.53 7.90
CA CYS A 64 4.32 -11.14 7.61
C CYS A 64 3.27 -10.08 7.25
N ASP A 65 3.24 -8.97 7.98
CA ASP A 65 2.26 -7.91 7.76
C ASP A 65 2.51 -7.14 6.47
N ILE A 66 3.77 -6.83 6.12
CA ILE A 66 4.13 -6.22 4.83
C ILE A 66 3.74 -7.13 3.67
N TYR A 67 4.02 -8.43 3.77
CA TYR A 67 3.63 -9.40 2.74
C TYR A 67 2.10 -9.45 2.55
N ARG A 68 1.36 -9.53 3.66
CA ARG A 68 -0.11 -9.55 3.64
C ARG A 68 -0.69 -8.24 3.11
N GLN A 69 -0.16 -7.09 3.52
CA GLN A 69 -0.61 -5.78 3.01
C GLN A 69 -0.34 -5.65 1.50
N GLY A 70 0.83 -6.11 1.02
CA GLY A 70 1.09 -6.19 -0.42
C GLY A 70 0.07 -7.07 -1.15
N THR A 71 -0.29 -8.22 -0.56
CA THR A 71 -1.32 -9.10 -1.12
C THR A 71 -2.70 -8.42 -1.14
N ASN A 72 -3.05 -7.65 -0.11
CA ASN A 72 -4.29 -6.89 -0.06
C ASN A 72 -4.35 -5.81 -1.14
N TYR A 73 -3.24 -5.10 -1.42
CA TYR A 73 -3.18 -4.18 -2.56
C TYR A 73 -3.43 -4.91 -3.88
N ASN A 74 -2.79 -6.05 -4.10
CA ASN A 74 -2.99 -6.84 -5.30
C ASN A 74 -4.44 -7.33 -5.45
N PHE A 75 -5.09 -7.69 -4.34
CA PHE A 75 -6.50 -8.06 -4.35
C PHE A 75 -7.40 -6.86 -4.68
N PHE A 76 -7.12 -5.69 -4.11
CA PHE A 76 -7.87 -4.47 -4.38
C PHE A 76 -7.73 -4.01 -5.84
N ILE A 77 -6.52 -4.11 -6.42
CA ILE A 77 -6.29 -3.82 -7.85
C ILE A 77 -7.21 -4.65 -8.75
N LYS A 78 -7.45 -5.93 -8.41
CA LYS A 78 -8.34 -6.81 -9.18
C LYS A 78 -9.81 -6.41 -9.06
N GLN A 79 -10.19 -5.71 -8.00
CA GLN A 79 -11.54 -5.15 -7.86
C GLN A 79 -11.71 -3.85 -8.62
N LEU A 80 -10.61 -3.11 -8.89
CA LEU A 80 -10.58 -1.91 -9.72
C LEU A 80 -10.71 -2.27 -11.22
N ASP A 81 -11.80 -2.95 -11.56
CA ASP A 81 -12.26 -3.23 -12.92
C ASP A 81 -13.58 -2.49 -13.15
N ILE A 82 -13.74 -1.88 -14.32
CA ILE A 82 -14.96 -1.18 -14.73
C ILE A 82 -16.16 -2.14 -14.76
N ASN A 83 -15.91 -3.43 -14.98
CA ASN A 83 -16.92 -4.48 -14.99
C ASN A 83 -17.17 -5.10 -13.60
N PHE A 84 -16.50 -4.62 -12.55
CA PHE A 84 -16.69 -5.13 -11.20
C PHE A 84 -18.03 -4.67 -10.64
N THR A 85 -18.93 -5.63 -10.39
CA THR A 85 -20.31 -5.38 -9.97
C THR A 85 -20.54 -5.55 -8.47
N SER A 86 -19.53 -6.01 -7.72
CA SER A 86 -19.61 -6.22 -6.27
C SER A 86 -19.12 -4.99 -5.50
N ALA A 87 -19.37 -4.97 -4.17
CA ALA A 87 -18.86 -3.91 -3.31
C ALA A 87 -17.32 -3.94 -3.24
N TYR A 88 -16.68 -2.78 -3.44
CA TYR A 88 -15.25 -2.62 -3.25
C TYR A 88 -14.89 -2.85 -1.79
N ASN A 89 -13.87 -3.67 -1.53
CA ASN A 89 -13.35 -3.95 -0.20
C ASN A 89 -11.85 -3.71 -0.16
N PHE A 90 -11.46 -2.56 0.36
CA PHE A 90 -10.06 -2.26 0.68
C PHE A 90 -9.71 -2.73 2.09
N GLN A 91 -8.99 -3.84 2.18
CA GLN A 91 -8.53 -4.38 3.46
C GLN A 91 -7.19 -3.78 3.86
N TYR A 92 -7.23 -2.78 4.74
CA TYR A 92 -6.04 -2.24 5.37
C TYR A 92 -5.64 -3.06 6.60
N ARG A 93 -4.33 -3.33 6.72
CA ARG A 93 -3.76 -4.04 7.87
C ARG A 93 -2.97 -3.07 8.75
N ILE A 94 -3.39 -2.99 10.01
CA ILE A 94 -2.60 -2.34 11.07
C ILE A 94 -1.37 -3.21 11.34
N MET A 95 -0.20 -2.58 11.53
CA MET A 95 1.08 -3.25 11.78
C MET A 95 1.60 -2.90 13.19
N PRO A 96 1.19 -3.64 14.24
CA PRO A 96 1.56 -3.32 15.63
C PRO A 96 3.07 -3.30 15.88
N SER A 97 3.83 -4.10 15.11
CA SER A 97 5.28 -4.16 15.21
C SER A 97 5.97 -2.81 15.04
N LEU A 98 5.39 -1.88 14.26
CA LEU A 98 5.92 -0.53 14.08
C LEU A 98 5.92 0.25 15.41
N GLY A 99 4.82 0.15 16.16
CA GLY A 99 4.71 0.78 17.48
C GLY A 99 5.76 0.27 18.46
N VAL A 100 6.01 -1.04 18.46
CA VAL A 100 7.05 -1.65 19.31
C VAL A 100 8.45 -1.19 18.91
N PHE A 101 8.75 -1.09 17.61
CA PHE A 101 10.03 -0.57 17.15
C PHE A 101 10.26 0.89 17.58
N ARG A 102 9.20 1.72 17.55
CA ARG A 102 9.24 3.10 18.01
C ARG A 102 9.52 3.20 19.51
N GLU A 103 8.83 2.40 20.32
CA GLU A 103 9.02 2.38 21.78
C GLU A 103 10.41 1.94 22.20
N ILE A 104 10.97 0.91 21.54
CA ILE A 104 12.34 0.49 21.83
C ILE A 104 13.34 1.56 21.37
N GLY A 105 13.11 2.12 20.18
CA GLY A 105 13.92 3.18 19.59
C GLY A 105 15.22 2.69 18.93
N TYR A 106 15.69 3.49 17.96
CA TYR A 106 16.89 3.20 17.18
C TYR A 106 18.12 2.99 18.06
N LYS A 107 18.38 3.90 19.01
CA LYS A 107 19.59 3.89 19.85
C LYS A 107 19.67 2.64 20.72
N SER A 108 18.56 2.23 21.33
CA SER A 108 18.50 1.04 22.19
C SER A 108 18.76 -0.24 21.39
N LEU A 109 18.16 -0.36 20.20
CA LEU A 109 18.42 -1.49 19.30
C LEU A 109 19.83 -1.47 18.75
N TYR A 110 20.35 -0.31 18.35
CA TYR A 110 21.73 -0.19 17.90
C TYR A 110 22.70 -0.68 18.98
N ASN A 111 22.51 -0.24 20.22
CA ASN A 111 23.29 -0.72 21.35
C ASN A 111 23.13 -2.24 21.54
N ALA A 112 21.91 -2.75 21.44
CA ALA A 112 21.64 -4.18 21.54
C ALA A 112 22.39 -5.02 20.49
N TYR A 113 22.55 -4.54 19.26
CA TYR A 113 23.20 -5.31 18.19
C TYR A 113 24.70 -5.06 18.03
N PHE A 114 25.20 -3.89 18.46
CA PHE A 114 26.56 -3.46 18.10
C PHE A 114 27.43 -3.02 19.27
N THR A 115 26.90 -2.91 20.49
CA THR A 115 27.69 -2.55 21.68
C THR A 115 27.77 -3.70 22.68
N GLY A 116 28.81 -3.68 23.51
CA GLY A 116 29.09 -4.72 24.51
C GLY A 116 30.19 -5.70 24.09
N PRO A 117 30.83 -6.36 25.08
CA PRO A 117 31.92 -7.30 24.83
C PRO A 117 31.48 -8.51 24.00
N GLU A 118 30.20 -8.91 24.07
CA GLU A 118 29.68 -10.02 23.27
C GLU A 118 29.66 -9.73 21.76
N ASN A 119 29.76 -8.45 21.38
CA ASN A 119 29.70 -8.01 19.98
C ASN A 119 31.09 -7.67 19.41
N PHE A 120 32.18 -7.88 20.18
CA PHE A 120 33.54 -7.53 19.77
C PHE A 120 34.04 -8.37 18.58
N LEU A 121 33.63 -9.64 18.51
CA LEU A 121 34.01 -10.60 17.46
C LEU A 121 32.95 -10.75 16.35
N VAL A 122 32.08 -9.75 16.15
CA VAL A 122 31.04 -9.85 15.12
C VAL A 122 31.66 -9.82 13.71
N ILE A 123 31.75 -11.01 13.11
CA ILE A 123 32.12 -11.21 11.71
C ILE A 123 31.10 -10.46 10.82
N ASN A 124 31.60 -9.69 9.85
CA ASN A 124 30.78 -8.88 8.92
C ASN A 124 29.97 -7.74 9.55
N LYS A 125 30.54 -7.02 10.53
CA LYS A 125 29.92 -5.83 11.17
C LYS A 125 29.30 -4.83 10.17
N LYS A 126 29.99 -4.50 9.07
CA LYS A 126 29.47 -3.61 8.01
C LYS A 126 28.17 -4.13 7.38
N LYS A 127 28.08 -5.44 7.10
CA LYS A 127 26.89 -6.07 6.51
C LYS A 127 25.71 -6.06 7.48
N ARG A 128 25.94 -6.37 8.75
CA ARG A 128 24.92 -6.28 9.81
C ARG A 128 24.43 -4.86 10.00
N LEU A 129 25.31 -3.86 9.99
CA LEU A 129 24.92 -2.46 10.09
C LEU A 129 24.04 -2.02 8.91
N ARG A 130 24.38 -2.42 7.68
CA ARG A 130 23.52 -2.15 6.50
C ARG A 130 22.15 -2.80 6.64
N ALA A 131 22.08 -4.04 7.11
CA ALA A 131 20.82 -4.74 7.36
C ALA A 131 19.98 -4.05 8.45
N PHE A 132 20.63 -3.57 9.51
CA PHE A 132 19.99 -2.79 10.58
C PHE A 132 19.40 -1.48 10.04
N ASN A 133 20.17 -0.71 9.27
CA ASN A 133 19.68 0.53 8.67
C ASN A 133 18.58 0.28 7.63
N ALA A 134 18.64 -0.83 6.90
CA ALA A 134 17.58 -1.22 5.97
C ALA A 134 16.27 -1.55 6.71
N LEU A 135 16.35 -2.22 7.87
CA LEU A 135 15.19 -2.43 8.74
C LEU A 135 14.59 -1.09 9.18
N TRP A 136 15.42 -0.17 9.65
CA TRP A 136 14.95 1.11 10.14
C TRP A 136 14.30 1.98 9.05
N ARG A 137 14.93 2.07 7.87
CA ARG A 137 14.35 2.76 6.71
C ARG A 137 13.02 2.16 6.27
N ALA A 138 12.88 0.84 6.36
CA ALA A 138 11.63 0.17 6.02
C ALA A 138 10.52 0.48 7.03
N ILE A 139 10.85 0.59 8.32
CA ILE A 139 9.89 1.00 9.36
C ILE A 139 9.34 2.40 9.04
N GLU A 140 10.23 3.37 8.81
CA GLU A 140 9.85 4.74 8.46
C GLU A 140 9.01 4.80 7.16
N TYR A 141 9.45 4.08 6.12
CA TYR A 141 8.74 4.01 4.84
C TYR A 141 7.33 3.44 5.00
N VAL A 142 7.20 2.31 5.70
CA VAL A 142 5.91 1.63 5.88
C VAL A 142 4.99 2.48 6.74
N GLU A 143 5.48 3.13 7.79
CA GLU A 143 4.69 4.03 8.63
C GLU A 143 4.09 5.19 7.82
N HIS A 144 4.91 5.88 7.02
CA HIS A 144 4.44 6.97 6.18
C HIS A 144 3.49 6.50 5.06
N THR A 145 3.82 5.40 4.40
CA THR A 145 3.06 4.90 3.24
C THR A 145 1.74 4.26 3.65
N SER A 146 1.70 3.59 4.81
CA SER A 146 0.50 2.93 5.30
C SER A 146 -0.60 3.93 5.66
N ALA A 147 -0.26 5.01 6.38
CA ALA A 147 -1.21 6.07 6.72
C ALA A 147 -1.79 6.76 5.47
N THR A 148 -0.93 7.12 4.51
CA THR A 148 -1.36 7.78 3.26
C THR A 148 -2.19 6.86 2.36
N SER A 149 -1.84 5.58 2.28
CA SER A 149 -2.59 4.59 1.47
C SER A 149 -4.02 4.35 1.99
N LEU A 150 -4.23 4.40 3.31
CA LEU A 150 -5.56 4.22 3.90
C LEU A 150 -6.51 5.35 3.53
N ILE A 151 -6.04 6.59 3.62
CA ILE A 151 -6.81 7.79 3.26
C ILE A 151 -7.19 7.71 1.78
N ARG A 152 -6.19 7.48 0.92
CA ARG A 152 -6.38 7.42 -0.53
C ARG A 152 -7.27 6.24 -0.97
N GLY A 153 -7.20 5.10 -0.28
CA GLY A 153 -8.10 3.97 -0.52
C GLY A 153 -9.56 4.29 -0.25
N LYS A 154 -9.85 5.04 0.83
CA LYS A 154 -11.21 5.51 1.13
C LYS A 154 -11.72 6.49 0.07
N GLU A 155 -10.90 7.47 -0.30
CA GLU A 155 -11.23 8.46 -1.34
C GLU A 155 -11.55 7.79 -2.68
N VAL A 156 -10.79 6.77 -3.08
CA VAL A 156 -11.04 6.03 -4.32
C VAL A 156 -12.37 5.26 -4.25
N ILE A 157 -12.66 4.58 -3.14
CA ILE A 157 -13.91 3.83 -2.99
C ILE A 157 -15.12 4.78 -3.06
N GLU A 158 -15.06 5.89 -2.32
CA GLU A 158 -16.11 6.90 -2.28
C GLU A 158 -16.33 7.50 -3.68
N LYS A 159 -15.25 7.94 -4.33
CA LYS A 159 -15.35 8.57 -5.65
C LYS A 159 -15.84 7.60 -6.72
N GLN A 160 -15.40 6.35 -6.66
CA GLN A 160 -15.86 5.31 -7.58
C GLN A 160 -17.34 4.99 -7.35
N GLY A 161 -17.81 5.01 -6.10
CA GLY A 161 -19.23 4.90 -5.77
C GLY A 161 -20.06 6.02 -6.41
N GLU A 162 -19.65 7.28 -6.22
CA GLU A 162 -20.30 8.45 -6.83
C GLU A 162 -20.36 8.34 -8.36
N LEU A 163 -19.24 8.03 -9.00
CA LEU A 163 -19.15 7.95 -10.47
C LEU A 163 -20.03 6.81 -11.01
N ASN A 164 -20.08 5.66 -10.33
CA ASN A 164 -20.91 4.54 -10.71
C ASN A 164 -22.41 4.85 -10.56
N GLU A 165 -22.82 5.49 -9.47
CA GLU A 165 -24.21 5.95 -9.29
C GLU A 165 -24.62 6.95 -10.39
N LEU A 166 -23.76 7.91 -10.68
CA LEU A 166 -23.97 8.88 -11.75
C LEU A 166 -24.09 8.19 -13.12
N HIS A 167 -23.22 7.24 -13.42
CA HIS A 167 -23.28 6.47 -14.66
C HIS A 167 -24.58 5.67 -14.76
N ASN A 168 -24.94 4.92 -13.70
CA ASN A 168 -26.16 4.11 -13.66
C ASN A 168 -27.42 4.96 -13.79
N ARG A 169 -27.47 6.14 -13.16
CA ARG A 169 -28.60 7.07 -13.30
C ARG A 169 -28.75 7.59 -14.74
N SER A 170 -27.65 7.99 -15.38
CA SER A 170 -27.68 8.47 -16.77
C SER A 170 -28.07 7.35 -17.74
N ASN A 171 -27.52 6.15 -17.54
CA ASN A 171 -27.85 4.99 -18.35
C ASN A 171 -29.33 4.57 -18.20
N GLY A 172 -29.84 4.56 -16.96
CA GLY A 172 -31.25 4.27 -16.66
C GLY A 172 -32.21 5.27 -17.33
N LYS A 173 -31.90 6.57 -17.29
CA LYS A 173 -32.69 7.60 -18.00
C LYS A 173 -32.67 7.40 -19.52
N ALA A 174 -31.50 7.10 -20.09
CA ALA A 174 -31.37 6.82 -21.51
C ALA A 174 -32.20 5.60 -21.92
N GLN A 175 -32.16 4.52 -21.14
CA GLN A 175 -32.98 3.31 -21.37
C GLN A 175 -34.48 3.59 -21.28
N GLN A 176 -34.92 4.34 -20.26
CA GLN A 176 -36.34 4.72 -20.14
C GLN A 176 -36.85 5.49 -21.36
N LEU A 177 -36.05 6.45 -21.84
CA LEU A 177 -36.39 7.22 -23.05
C LEU A 177 -36.41 6.31 -24.29
N ILE A 178 -35.43 5.41 -24.46
CA ILE A 178 -35.41 4.44 -25.57
C ILE A 178 -36.66 3.57 -25.58
N GLU A 179 -37.11 3.07 -24.43
CA GLU A 179 -38.33 2.25 -24.33
C GLU A 179 -39.60 3.07 -24.59
N GLN A 180 -39.67 4.32 -24.13
CA GLN A 180 -40.77 5.24 -24.50
C GLN A 180 -40.83 5.50 -26.01
N PHE A 181 -39.67 5.63 -26.65
CA PHE A 181 -39.58 5.71 -28.11
C PHE A 181 -40.09 4.41 -28.75
N ARG A 182 -39.57 3.24 -28.36
CA ARG A 182 -39.98 1.95 -28.91
C ARG A 182 -41.50 1.77 -28.87
N LEU A 183 -42.10 1.85 -27.68
CA LEU A 183 -43.53 1.64 -27.47
C LEU A 183 -44.42 2.54 -28.34
N LYS A 184 -43.97 3.77 -28.62
CA LYS A 184 -44.74 4.75 -29.40
C LYS A 184 -44.62 4.51 -30.92
N PHE A 185 -43.49 3.96 -31.38
CA PHE A 185 -43.15 3.87 -32.79
C PHE A 185 -43.35 2.48 -33.40
N THR A 186 -43.12 1.39 -32.65
CA THR A 186 -43.34 0.01 -33.15
C THR A 186 -44.81 -0.35 -33.38
N GLY A 187 -45.75 0.54 -33.04
CA GLY A 187 -47.20 0.29 -33.18
C GLY A 187 -47.97 1.14 -34.20
N GLN A 188 -47.40 2.22 -34.74
CA GLN A 188 -48.24 3.24 -35.42
C GLN A 188 -47.74 3.78 -36.76
N LEU A 189 -46.47 3.59 -37.13
CA LEU A 189 -45.91 4.23 -38.32
C LEU A 189 -45.60 3.21 -39.40
N GLY A 190 -46.19 3.41 -40.59
CA GLY A 190 -45.87 2.62 -41.76
C GLY A 190 -44.41 2.79 -42.17
N SER A 191 -43.80 1.72 -42.67
CA SER A 191 -42.39 1.67 -43.10
C SER A 191 -42.02 2.69 -44.18
N ASN A 192 -43.00 3.31 -44.83
CA ASN A 192 -42.84 4.28 -45.92
C ASN A 192 -42.76 5.74 -45.44
N GLU A 193 -43.03 6.04 -44.16
CA GLU A 193 -42.88 7.41 -43.66
C GLU A 193 -41.41 7.77 -43.42
N PRO A 194 -40.98 9.03 -43.66
CA PRO A 194 -39.59 9.47 -43.45
C PRO A 194 -39.08 9.18 -42.02
N LEU A 195 -39.97 9.29 -41.02
CA LEU A 195 -39.66 8.91 -39.64
C LEU A 195 -39.48 7.39 -39.50
N GLY A 196 -40.31 6.60 -40.17
CA GLY A 196 -40.19 5.14 -40.22
C GLY A 196 -38.87 4.68 -40.84
N ILE A 197 -38.39 5.35 -41.89
CA ILE A 197 -37.08 5.11 -42.49
C ILE A 197 -35.96 5.44 -41.49
N PHE A 198 -36.02 6.60 -40.83
CA PHE A 198 -35.07 6.99 -39.79
C PHE A 198 -35.01 5.97 -38.65
N PHE A 199 -36.15 5.49 -38.17
CA PHE A 199 -36.21 4.49 -37.10
C PHE A 199 -35.68 3.13 -37.53
N ASN A 200 -35.99 2.68 -38.75
CA ASN A 200 -35.44 1.43 -39.29
C ASN A 200 -33.91 1.48 -39.43
N GLU A 201 -33.36 2.62 -39.86
CA GLU A 201 -31.90 2.81 -39.92
C GLU A 201 -31.27 2.81 -38.53
N ARG A 202 -31.92 3.48 -37.57
CA ARG A 202 -31.49 3.48 -36.18
C ARG A 202 -31.53 2.09 -35.55
N GLU A 203 -32.59 1.31 -35.80
CA GLU A 203 -32.69 -0.07 -35.32
C GLU A 203 -31.60 -0.95 -35.90
N LYS A 204 -31.28 -0.82 -37.19
CA LYS A 204 -30.15 -1.53 -37.78
C LYS A 204 -28.82 -1.19 -37.11
N ILE A 205 -28.59 0.08 -36.76
CA ILE A 205 -27.37 0.49 -36.02
C ILE A 205 -27.33 -0.17 -34.64
N ILE A 206 -28.47 -0.20 -33.93
CA ILE A 206 -28.60 -0.80 -32.60
C ILE A 206 -28.44 -2.32 -32.65
N GLU A 207 -29.13 -3.02 -33.56
CA GLU A 207 -29.01 -4.47 -33.75
C GLU A 207 -27.57 -4.87 -34.09
N ASN A 208 -26.94 -4.15 -35.00
CA ASN A 208 -25.53 -4.39 -35.35
C ASN A 208 -24.60 -4.24 -34.14
N TRP A 209 -24.85 -3.26 -33.27
CA TRP A 209 -24.07 -3.07 -32.05
C TRP A 209 -24.36 -4.16 -31.00
N ILE A 210 -25.63 -4.53 -30.82
CA ILE A 210 -26.04 -5.60 -29.88
C ILE A 210 -25.37 -6.93 -30.24
N ASN A 211 -25.29 -7.23 -31.54
CA ASN A 211 -24.77 -8.49 -32.08
C ASN A 211 -23.23 -8.55 -32.17
N GLN A 212 -22.51 -7.48 -31.82
CA GLN A 212 -21.04 -7.49 -31.79
C GLN A 212 -20.49 -8.24 -30.58
N LYS A 213 -19.60 -9.23 -30.83
CA LYS A 213 -18.69 -9.76 -29.81
C LYS A 213 -17.79 -8.61 -29.35
N ASP A 214 -17.91 -8.24 -28.08
CA ASP A 214 -17.17 -7.14 -27.43
C ASP A 214 -17.68 -5.71 -27.73
N ARG A 215 -19.01 -5.56 -27.78
CA ARG A 215 -19.72 -4.29 -28.00
C ARG A 215 -19.37 -3.14 -27.04
N ILE A 216 -18.81 -3.46 -25.87
CA ILE A 216 -18.52 -2.50 -24.79
C ILE A 216 -17.12 -1.89 -24.94
N SER A 217 -16.28 -2.43 -25.83
CA SER A 217 -14.93 -1.92 -26.03
C SER A 217 -14.95 -0.45 -26.53
N PRO A 218 -13.97 0.39 -26.13
CA PRO A 218 -13.94 1.79 -26.52
C PRO A 218 -14.04 2.03 -28.04
N PRO A 219 -13.37 1.25 -28.93
CA PRO A 219 -13.49 1.42 -30.37
C PRO A 219 -14.90 1.13 -30.90
N ASN A 220 -15.54 0.07 -30.38
CA ASN A 220 -16.87 -0.33 -30.82
C ASN A 220 -17.94 0.64 -30.32
N THR A 221 -17.81 1.10 -29.07
CA THR A 221 -18.64 2.16 -28.49
C THR A 221 -18.51 3.46 -29.28
N ASN A 222 -17.27 3.86 -29.63
CA ASN A 222 -17.04 5.07 -30.43
C ASN A 222 -17.62 4.94 -31.85
N SER A 223 -17.46 3.77 -32.50
CA SER A 223 -18.05 3.53 -33.83
C SER A 223 -19.57 3.61 -33.81
N TYR A 224 -20.22 3.05 -32.79
CA TYR A 224 -21.67 3.17 -32.58
C TYR A 224 -22.09 4.63 -32.40
N LEU A 225 -21.39 5.38 -31.53
CA LEU A 225 -21.67 6.79 -31.27
C LEU A 225 -21.57 7.65 -32.53
N VAL A 226 -20.49 7.48 -33.31
CA VAL A 226 -20.31 8.22 -34.56
C VAL A 226 -21.47 7.96 -35.52
N LYS A 227 -21.87 6.69 -35.70
CA LYS A 227 -22.98 6.32 -36.59
C LYS A 227 -24.32 6.90 -36.14
N ILE A 228 -24.61 6.89 -34.83
CA ILE A 228 -25.81 7.52 -34.28
C ILE A 228 -25.78 9.04 -34.47
N LEU A 229 -24.65 9.69 -34.17
CA LEU A 229 -24.50 11.14 -34.34
C LEU A 229 -24.61 11.57 -35.80
N GLU A 230 -24.05 10.81 -36.74
CA GLU A 230 -24.16 11.05 -38.18
C GLU A 230 -25.59 10.88 -38.68
N LEU A 231 -26.30 9.82 -38.25
CA LEU A 231 -27.70 9.61 -38.60
C LEU A 231 -28.58 10.78 -38.11
N ASN A 232 -28.33 11.26 -36.89
CA ASN A 232 -29.03 12.40 -36.31
C ASN A 232 -28.72 13.70 -37.07
N ARG A 233 -27.46 13.94 -37.44
CA ARG A 233 -27.04 15.14 -38.21
C ARG A 233 -27.65 15.19 -39.61
N LYS A 234 -27.85 14.04 -40.28
CA LYS A 234 -28.42 13.98 -41.62
C LYS A 234 -29.91 14.33 -41.69
N ASN A 235 -30.62 14.24 -40.56
CA ASN A 235 -32.07 14.34 -40.54
C ASN A 235 -32.60 15.59 -39.79
N VAL A 236 -31.73 16.58 -39.53
CA VAL A 236 -31.98 17.78 -38.68
C VAL A 236 -33.26 18.57 -39.02
N GLU A 237 -33.61 18.71 -40.30
CA GLU A 237 -34.85 19.41 -40.73
C GLU A 237 -36.14 18.63 -40.40
N LEU A 238 -36.08 17.30 -40.47
CA LEU A 238 -37.18 16.37 -40.22
C LEU A 238 -37.43 16.17 -38.72
N THR A 239 -36.33 16.29 -37.96
CA THR A 239 -36.30 16.28 -36.51
C THR A 239 -36.94 17.58 -35.99
N ARG A 240 -36.53 18.77 -36.46
CA ARG A 240 -37.08 20.07 -36.01
C ARG A 240 -38.61 20.24 -36.11
N ARG A 241 -39.30 19.47 -36.96
CA ARG A 241 -40.76 19.57 -37.20
C ARG A 241 -41.63 18.85 -36.17
N TYR A 242 -41.08 17.99 -35.31
CA TYR A 242 -41.85 17.22 -34.34
C TYR A 242 -41.39 17.48 -32.91
N ASP A 243 -42.34 17.67 -31.99
CA ASP A 243 -42.17 17.80 -30.52
C ASP A 243 -41.36 16.63 -29.87
N ILE A 244 -41.24 15.54 -30.63
CA ILE A 244 -40.48 14.31 -30.39
C ILE A 244 -38.96 14.56 -30.43
N ASP A 245 -38.55 15.70 -30.98
CA ASP A 245 -37.17 16.02 -31.25
C ASP A 245 -36.44 16.72 -30.12
N ILE A 246 -37.18 17.51 -29.33
CA ILE A 246 -36.73 17.94 -28.01
C ILE A 246 -36.36 16.69 -27.18
N LYS A 247 -37.15 15.61 -27.28
CA LYS A 247 -36.87 14.33 -26.60
C LYS A 247 -35.75 13.52 -27.27
N SER A 248 -35.51 13.69 -28.58
CA SER A 248 -34.40 13.04 -29.30
C SER A 248 -33.06 13.69 -28.93
N VAL A 249 -33.03 15.03 -28.87
CA VAL A 249 -31.91 15.84 -28.39
C VAL A 249 -31.66 15.58 -26.91
N GLU A 250 -32.71 15.48 -26.09
CA GLU A 250 -32.62 15.09 -24.67
C GLU A 250 -32.03 13.68 -24.50
N LEU A 251 -32.48 12.69 -25.31
CA LEU A 251 -31.90 11.36 -25.31
C LEU A 251 -30.42 11.37 -25.71
N ASN A 252 -30.06 12.10 -26.77
CA ASN A 252 -28.67 12.25 -27.19
C ASN A 252 -27.83 12.92 -26.10
N GLY A 253 -28.39 13.90 -25.39
CA GLY A 253 -27.78 14.53 -24.23
C GLY A 253 -27.51 13.53 -23.11
N HIS A 254 -28.47 12.66 -22.78
CA HIS A 254 -28.29 11.63 -21.75
C HIS A 254 -27.33 10.50 -22.17
N ILE A 255 -27.31 10.12 -23.46
CA ILE A 255 -26.32 9.16 -23.98
C ILE A 255 -24.92 9.77 -23.90
N LEU A 256 -24.73 11.00 -24.38
CA LEU A 256 -23.45 11.70 -24.31
C LEU A 256 -22.98 11.87 -22.86
N GLU A 257 -23.89 12.27 -21.98
CA GLU A 257 -23.63 12.38 -20.54
C GLU A 257 -23.23 11.04 -19.93
N SER A 258 -23.90 9.94 -20.29
CA SER A 258 -23.56 8.59 -19.84
C SER A 258 -22.16 8.17 -20.32
N CYS A 259 -21.82 8.44 -21.58
CA CYS A 259 -20.50 8.17 -22.16
C CYS A 259 -19.40 8.99 -21.49
N LEU A 260 -19.63 10.29 -21.26
CA LEU A 260 -18.68 11.16 -20.57
C LEU A 260 -18.45 10.72 -19.11
N ARG A 261 -19.52 10.29 -18.43
CA ARG A 261 -19.43 9.71 -17.08
C ARG A 261 -18.66 8.38 -17.07
N TYR A 262 -18.86 7.54 -18.08
CA TYR A 262 -18.09 6.31 -18.27
C TYR A 262 -16.60 6.59 -18.50
N GLU A 263 -16.26 7.57 -19.35
CA GLU A 263 -14.88 7.98 -19.60
C GLU A 263 -14.21 8.50 -18.32
N ASN A 264 -14.91 9.35 -17.54
CA ASN A 264 -14.43 9.84 -16.25
C ASN A 264 -14.18 8.71 -15.25
N MET A 265 -15.09 7.73 -15.20
CA MET A 265 -14.95 6.53 -14.37
C MET A 265 -13.75 5.67 -14.80
N SER A 266 -13.58 5.46 -16.11
CA SER A 266 -12.43 4.73 -16.67
C SER A 266 -11.09 5.41 -16.33
N ASN A 267 -11.01 6.74 -16.48
CA ASN A 267 -9.83 7.52 -16.14
C ASN A 267 -9.52 7.47 -14.64
N HIS A 268 -10.55 7.53 -13.78
CA HIS A 268 -10.39 7.41 -12.34
C HIS A 268 -9.87 6.01 -11.94
N ILE A 269 -10.46 4.95 -12.48
CA ILE A 269 -10.01 3.57 -12.27
C ILE A 269 -8.56 3.39 -12.72
N ALA A 270 -8.19 3.88 -13.91
CA ALA A 270 -6.83 3.76 -14.42
C ALA A 270 -5.80 4.44 -13.50
N SER A 271 -6.12 5.63 -13.00
CA SER A 271 -5.29 6.37 -12.04
C SER A 271 -5.15 5.62 -10.70
N ALA A 272 -6.27 5.13 -10.15
CA ALA A 272 -6.26 4.35 -8.92
C ALA A 272 -5.45 3.05 -9.08
N ASN A 273 -5.64 2.33 -10.18
CA ASN A 273 -4.92 1.10 -10.49
C ASN A 273 -3.41 1.35 -10.56
N GLY A 274 -2.97 2.44 -11.23
CA GLY A 274 -1.57 2.86 -11.25
C GLY A 274 -0.98 3.07 -9.85
N HIS A 275 -1.70 3.76 -8.98
CA HIS A 275 -1.27 4.01 -7.60
C HIS A 275 -1.14 2.73 -6.77
N PHE A 276 -2.17 1.88 -6.76
CA PHE A 276 -2.15 0.65 -5.96
C PHE A 276 -1.16 -0.40 -6.51
N ASN A 277 -0.94 -0.43 -7.82
CA ASN A 277 0.11 -1.27 -8.43
C ASN A 277 1.51 -0.83 -8.01
N TYR A 278 1.76 0.48 -7.93
CA TYR A 278 2.99 1.01 -7.35
C TYR A 278 3.16 0.57 -5.89
N LEU A 279 2.12 0.71 -5.05
CA LEU A 279 2.17 0.28 -3.65
C LEU A 279 2.44 -1.22 -3.51
N PHE A 280 1.79 -2.05 -4.31
CA PHE A 280 2.04 -3.50 -4.34
C PHE A 280 3.52 -3.82 -4.63
N LYS A 281 4.09 -3.20 -5.67
CA LYS A 281 5.49 -3.40 -6.05
C LYS A 281 6.45 -2.96 -4.95
N GLU A 282 6.20 -1.81 -4.33
CA GLU A 282 7.05 -1.29 -3.26
C GLU A 282 6.98 -2.15 -1.98
N TYR A 283 5.80 -2.61 -1.59
CA TYR A 283 5.66 -3.50 -0.43
C TYR A 283 6.35 -4.85 -0.68
N ARG A 284 6.25 -5.40 -1.90
CA ARG A 284 6.95 -6.62 -2.28
C ARG A 284 8.48 -6.44 -2.29
N SER A 285 8.96 -5.32 -2.83
CA SER A 285 10.38 -4.95 -2.81
C SER A 285 10.91 -4.79 -1.38
N THR A 286 10.15 -4.10 -0.54
CA THR A 286 10.45 -3.90 0.88
C THR A 286 10.48 -5.23 1.64
N PHE A 287 9.53 -6.11 1.38
CA PHE A 287 9.51 -7.46 1.95
C PHE A 287 10.78 -8.25 1.62
N GLU A 288 11.21 -8.30 0.35
CA GLU A 288 12.41 -9.04 -0.04
C GLU A 288 13.69 -8.44 0.59
N LYS A 289 13.80 -7.11 0.64
CA LYS A 289 14.90 -6.42 1.31
C LYS A 289 14.94 -6.76 2.81
N LEU A 290 13.79 -6.69 3.48
CA LEU A 290 13.67 -7.00 4.90
C LEU A 290 13.94 -8.47 5.20
N LYS A 291 13.52 -9.39 4.32
CA LYS A 291 13.77 -10.82 4.47
C LYS A 291 15.27 -11.13 4.48
N VAL A 292 16.03 -10.46 3.62
CA VAL A 292 17.50 -10.53 3.62
C VAL A 292 18.06 -9.93 4.92
N SER A 293 17.57 -8.77 5.34
CA SER A 293 17.99 -8.11 6.60
C SER A 293 17.72 -8.98 7.82
N TYR A 294 16.56 -9.64 7.88
CA TYR A 294 16.17 -10.56 8.95
C TYR A 294 17.18 -11.69 9.08
N ARG A 295 17.55 -12.32 7.95
CA ARG A 295 18.55 -13.39 7.93
C ARG A 295 19.91 -12.91 8.43
N ILE A 296 20.35 -11.73 8.01
CA ILE A 296 21.66 -11.16 8.38
C ILE A 296 21.71 -10.78 9.88
N LEU A 297 20.62 -10.22 10.42
CA LEU A 297 20.58 -9.79 11.81
C LEU A 297 20.43 -10.97 12.77
N ASN A 298 19.60 -11.95 12.42
CA ASN A 298 19.18 -13.03 13.30
C ASN A 298 19.86 -14.39 13.05
N ASN A 299 20.67 -14.51 11.99
CA ASN A 299 21.25 -15.77 11.53
C ASN A 299 20.20 -16.88 11.34
N SER A 300 18.98 -16.51 10.95
CA SER A 300 17.84 -17.43 10.78
C SER A 300 17.13 -17.18 9.46
N ASN A 301 16.69 -18.26 8.80
CA ASN A 301 15.89 -18.14 7.59
C ASN A 301 14.44 -17.80 7.96
N PHE A 302 13.89 -16.81 7.26
CA PHE A 302 12.47 -16.49 7.35
C PHE A 302 11.65 -17.52 6.57
N LYS A 303 10.59 -18.05 7.20
CA LYS A 303 9.58 -18.90 6.57
C LYS A 303 8.21 -18.30 6.86
N ILE A 304 7.43 -18.09 5.81
CA ILE A 304 6.00 -17.79 5.94
C ILE A 304 5.35 -19.08 6.43
N ARG A 305 4.64 -19.01 7.55
CA ARG A 305 3.72 -20.06 7.98
C ARG A 305 2.37 -19.78 7.36
#